data_AF-A0AAW1JE11-F1
#
_entry.id   AF-A0AAW1JE11-F1
#
_cell.length_a   1.000
_cell.length_b   1.000
_cell.length_c   1.000
_cell.angle_alpha   90.00
_cell.angle_beta   90.00
_cell.angle_gamma   90.00
#
_symmetry.space_group_name_H-M   'P 1'
#
loop_
_entity.id
_entity.type
_entity.pdbx_description
1 polymer ?
#
loop_
_entity_poly.entity_id
_entity_poly.type
_entity_poly.pdbx_seq_one_letter_code
_entity_poly.pdbx_strand_id
1 'polypeptide(L)'
;MEPYDSKYHVEIVSNLKDNFKNCFNDFNEITLVAQFVVSPFMEIDIQQFATSVMQDFGEDIAATEMELIAFQNDLTLKSLVSSTKCIWPIVSKEKFSVLCRVALKVKALFSSPSSLPTTGR
;
A
#
# COMPACT_ATOMS: atom_id res chain seq x y z
N MET A 1 -42.42 -15.91 -6.62
CA MET A 1 -41.70 -14.87 -5.85
C MET A 1 -40.86 -15.63 -4.86
N GLU A 2 -39.55 -15.73 -5.09
CA GLU A 2 -38.67 -16.37 -4.09
C GLU A 2 -38.70 -15.53 -2.80
N PRO A 3 -38.74 -16.18 -1.62
CA PRO A 3 -38.78 -15.46 -0.35
C PRO A 3 -37.48 -14.67 -0.17
N TYR A 4 -37.63 -13.37 0.10
CA TYR A 4 -36.55 -12.48 0.48
C TYR A 4 -35.87 -13.01 1.76
N ASP A 5 -34.67 -13.57 1.62
CA ASP A 5 -33.90 -14.08 2.75
C ASP A 5 -33.13 -12.94 3.43
N SER A 6 -33.82 -12.27 4.35
CA SER A 6 -33.25 -11.18 5.14
C SER A 6 -32.05 -11.61 5.98
N LYS A 7 -31.92 -12.89 6.34
CA LYS A 7 -30.78 -13.39 7.13
C LYS A 7 -29.51 -13.43 6.30
N TYR A 8 -29.60 -13.90 5.05
CA TYR A 8 -28.47 -13.91 4.11
C TYR A 8 -27.93 -12.49 3.85
N HIS A 9 -28.82 -11.50 3.69
CA HIS A 9 -28.40 -10.11 3.53
C HIS A 9 -27.75 -9.52 4.79
N VAL A 10 -28.27 -9.83 5.98
CA VAL A 10 -27.66 -9.40 7.26
C VAL A 10 -26.27 -10.00 7.44
N GLU A 11 -26.07 -11.26 7.05
CA GLU A 11 -24.78 -11.93 7.07
C GLU A 11 -23.77 -11.28 6.12
N ILE A 12 -24.17 -11.00 4.87
CA ILE A 12 -23.32 -10.29 3.91
C ILE A 12 -22.91 -8.91 4.45
N VAL A 13 -23.86 -8.12 4.96
CA VAL A 13 -23.57 -6.78 5.50
C VAL A 13 -22.67 -6.85 6.73
N SER A 14 -22.83 -7.87 7.57
CA SER A 14 -21.97 -8.07 8.75
C SER A 14 -20.55 -8.46 8.34
N ASN A 15 -20.39 -9.38 7.38
CA ASN A 15 -19.08 -9.76 6.84
C ASN A 15 -18.39 -8.57 6.16
N LEU A 16 -19.11 -7.75 5.40
CA LEU A 16 -18.58 -6.52 4.81
C LEU A 16 -18.11 -5.53 5.87
N LYS A 17 -18.88 -5.35 6.93
CA LYS A 17 -18.53 -4.47 8.06
C LYS A 17 -17.29 -4.94 8.78
N ASP A 18 -17.16 -6.24 9.03
CA ASP A 18 -16.00 -6.80 9.73
C ASP A 18 -14.76 -6.78 8.83
N ASN A 19 -14.90 -7.08 7.53
CA ASN A 19 -13.82 -6.90 6.56
C ASN A 19 -13.36 -5.44 6.48
N PHE A 20 -14.30 -4.49 6.47
CA PHE A 20 -13.95 -3.06 6.46
C PHE A 20 -13.20 -2.64 7.74
N LYS A 21 -13.65 -3.12 8.91
CA LYS A 21 -12.96 -2.86 10.18
C LYS A 21 -11.56 -3.46 10.21
N ASN A 22 -11.40 -4.69 9.72
CA ASN A 22 -10.10 -5.35 9.68
C ASN A 22 -9.17 -4.59 8.73
N CYS A 23 -9.60 -4.26 7.51
CA CYS A 23 -8.81 -3.42 6.60
C CYS A 23 -8.48 -2.04 7.19
N PHE A 24 -9.38 -1.47 8.00
CA PHE A 24 -9.13 -0.19 8.68
C PHE A 24 -8.12 -0.31 9.83
N ASN A 25 -8.10 -1.43 10.54
CA ASN A 25 -7.08 -1.71 11.55
C ASN A 25 -5.72 -1.96 10.89
N ASP A 26 -5.67 -2.77 9.83
CA ASP A 26 -4.46 -3.00 9.03
C ASP A 26 -3.92 -1.67 8.47
N PHE A 27 -4.80 -0.72 8.11
CA PHE A 27 -4.40 0.63 7.69
C PHE A 27 -3.68 1.41 8.79
N ASN A 28 -4.16 1.34 10.03
CA ASN A 28 -3.49 2.01 11.14
C ASN A 28 -2.07 1.47 11.34
N GLU A 29 -1.85 0.16 11.13
CA GLU A 29 -0.54 -0.47 11.25
C GLU A 29 0.43 0.02 10.18
N ILE A 30 0.00 0.13 8.92
CA ILE A 30 0.88 0.55 7.79
C ILE A 30 0.94 2.07 7.56
N THR A 31 0.38 2.89 8.47
CA THR A 31 0.15 4.33 8.24
C THR A 31 1.39 5.06 7.75
N LEU A 32 2.56 4.81 8.37
CA LEU A 32 3.81 5.46 8.01
C LEU A 32 4.22 5.14 6.57
N VAL A 33 4.11 3.87 6.18
CA VAL A 33 4.48 3.41 4.84
C VAL A 33 3.50 3.94 3.79
N ALA A 34 2.21 3.95 4.10
CA ALA A 34 1.19 4.52 3.23
C ALA A 34 1.38 6.04 3.01
N GLN A 35 1.71 6.78 4.07
CA GLN A 35 2.02 8.22 3.98
C GLN A 35 3.23 8.48 3.09
N PHE A 36 4.30 7.69 3.23
CA PHE A 36 5.46 7.77 2.35
C PHE A 36 5.08 7.49 0.88
N VAL A 37 4.25 6.47 0.61
CA VAL A 37 3.81 6.16 -0.75
C VAL A 37 3.04 7.33 -1.40
N VAL A 38 2.28 8.10 -0.61
CA VAL A 38 1.55 9.28 -1.10
C VAL A 38 2.45 10.51 -1.17
N SER A 39 3.38 10.67 -0.23
CA SER A 39 4.27 11.83 -0.08
C SER A 39 5.73 11.38 0.10
N PRO A 40 6.40 10.94 -0.97
CA PRO A 40 7.68 10.22 -0.87
C PRO A 40 8.88 11.12 -0.52
N PHE A 41 8.68 12.44 -0.45
CA PHE A 41 9.67 13.42 0.00
C PHE A 41 9.30 14.06 1.35
N MET A 42 8.37 13.47 2.10
CA MET A 42 8.11 13.89 3.47
C MET A 42 9.35 13.69 4.35
N GLU A 43 9.46 14.51 5.40
CA GLU A 43 10.42 14.26 6.46
C GLU A 43 10.05 12.95 7.16
N ILE A 44 11.00 12.03 7.23
CA ILE A 44 10.78 10.70 7.78
C ILE A 44 12.05 10.21 8.45
N ASP A 45 11.90 9.54 9.59
CA ASP A 45 12.99 8.82 10.22
C ASP A 45 13.28 7.56 9.41
N ILE A 46 14.52 7.48 8.91
CA ILE A 46 14.95 6.43 7.98
C ILE A 46 14.91 5.06 8.64
N GLN A 47 15.34 4.97 9.90
CA GLN A 47 15.41 3.72 10.65
C GLN A 47 14.00 3.26 11.05
N GLN A 48 13.15 4.19 11.48
CA GLN A 48 11.75 3.91 11.80
C GLN A 48 10.99 3.40 10.57
N PHE A 49 11.18 4.07 9.42
CA PHE A 49 10.55 3.65 8.16
C PHE A 49 11.02 2.26 7.73
N ALA A 50 12.33 2.01 7.73
CA ALA A 50 12.86 0.72 7.34
C ALA A 50 12.38 -0.42 8.25
N THR A 51 12.28 -0.15 9.56
CA THR A 51 11.69 -1.09 10.53
C THR A 51 10.22 -1.37 10.21
N SER A 52 9.43 -0.34 9.90
CA SER A 52 8.01 -0.48 9.55
C SER A 52 7.85 -1.28 8.25
N VAL A 53 8.66 -0.98 7.23
CA VAL A 53 8.67 -1.72 5.96
C VAL A 53 9.03 -3.19 6.14
N MET A 54 9.97 -3.51 7.03
CA MET A 54 10.29 -4.90 7.36
C MET A 54 9.14 -5.58 8.11
N GLN A 55 8.49 -4.90 9.07
CA GLN A 55 7.37 -5.46 9.83
C GLN A 55 6.15 -5.73 8.94
N ASP A 56 5.80 -4.76 8.08
CA ASP A 56 4.57 -4.78 7.29
C ASP A 56 4.71 -5.61 6.01
N PHE A 57 5.90 -5.64 5.40
CA PHE A 57 6.11 -6.17 4.05
C PHE A 57 7.24 -7.18 3.93
N GLY A 58 7.98 -7.46 5.02
CA GLY A 58 9.06 -8.44 5.06
C GLY A 58 10.28 -8.10 4.20
N GLU A 59 10.49 -6.81 3.88
CA GLU A 59 11.65 -6.37 3.12
C GLU A 59 12.87 -6.16 4.03
N ASP A 60 14.08 -6.18 3.44
CA ASP A 60 15.32 -6.01 4.18
C ASP A 60 15.52 -4.57 4.69
N ILE A 61 15.87 -4.42 5.96
CA ILE A 61 16.05 -3.12 6.62
C ILE A 61 17.18 -2.34 5.93
N ALA A 62 18.37 -2.92 5.81
CA ALA A 62 19.55 -2.20 5.30
C ALA A 62 19.36 -1.76 3.83
N ALA A 63 18.78 -2.63 3.00
CA ALA A 63 18.43 -2.29 1.62
C ALA A 63 17.40 -1.16 1.56
N THR A 64 16.40 -1.18 2.45
CA THR A 64 15.38 -0.13 2.53
C THR A 64 15.98 1.21 2.94
N GLU A 65 16.85 1.23 3.95
CA GLU A 65 17.54 2.45 4.40
C GLU A 65 18.38 3.04 3.26
N MET A 66 19.18 2.20 2.58
CA MET A 66 20.02 2.63 1.47
C MET A 66 19.21 3.20 0.31
N GLU A 67 18.13 2.51 -0.10
CA GLU A 67 17.25 3.01 -1.16
C GLU A 67 16.55 4.31 -0.74
N LEU A 68 16.08 4.42 0.51
CA LEU A 68 15.39 5.62 1.01
C LEU A 68 16.32 6.83 1.04
N ILE A 69 17.56 6.68 1.55
CA ILE A 69 18.56 7.75 1.56
C ILE A 69 18.84 8.21 0.12
N ALA A 70 19.05 7.27 -0.79
CA ALA A 70 19.30 7.58 -2.19
C ALA A 70 18.08 8.28 -2.84
N PHE A 71 16.88 7.87 -2.48
CA PHE A 71 15.63 8.41 -3.02
C PHE A 71 15.39 9.85 -2.54
N GLN A 72 15.53 10.12 -1.25
CA GLN A 72 15.32 11.45 -0.67
C GLN A 72 16.33 12.49 -1.18
N ASN A 73 17.54 12.03 -1.54
CA ASN A 73 18.59 12.87 -2.11
C ASN A 73 18.50 13.02 -3.65
N ASP A 74 17.57 12.34 -4.32
CA ASP A 74 17.40 12.42 -5.77
C ASP A 74 16.64 13.69 -6.17
N LEU A 75 17.40 14.74 -6.52
CA LEU A 75 16.85 16.04 -6.92
C LEU A 75 15.97 15.96 -8.18
N THR A 76 16.28 15.04 -9.09
CA THR A 76 15.49 14.85 -10.30
C THR A 76 14.11 14.31 -9.95
N LEU A 77 14.04 13.25 -9.15
CA LEU A 77 12.75 12.74 -8.64
C LEU A 77 12.00 13.78 -7.81
N LYS A 78 12.71 14.57 -6.99
CA LYS A 78 12.12 15.64 -6.18
C LYS A 78 11.50 16.74 -7.04
N SER A 79 12.10 17.08 -8.17
CA SER A 79 11.51 18.04 -9.12
C SER A 79 10.27 17.48 -9.83
N LEU A 80 10.27 16.18 -10.11
CA LEU A 80 9.20 15.51 -10.85
C LEU A 80 7.95 15.31 -10.01
N VAL A 81 8.08 15.12 -8.68
CA VAL A 81 6.93 14.88 -7.79
C VAL A 81 5.87 15.98 -7.87
N SER A 82 6.29 17.24 -8.03
CA SER A 82 5.37 18.39 -8.16
C SER A 82 4.59 18.41 -9.49
N SER A 83 5.07 17.66 -10.49
CA SER A 83 4.50 17.61 -11.84
C SER A 83 3.67 16.36 -12.12
N THR A 84 3.62 15.40 -11.19
CA THR A 84 2.89 14.14 -11.33
C THR A 84 1.96 13.88 -10.15
N LYS A 85 0.83 13.22 -10.40
CA LYS A 85 -0.06 12.72 -9.34
C LYS A 85 0.49 11.46 -8.65
N CYS A 86 1.41 10.75 -9.30
CA CYS A 86 1.99 9.52 -8.78
C CYS A 86 3.39 9.33 -9.37
N ILE A 87 4.40 9.24 -8.50
CA ILE A 87 5.80 9.13 -8.91
C ILE A 87 6.21 7.68 -9.23
N TRP A 88 5.57 6.69 -8.59
CA TRP A 88 6.00 5.29 -8.67
C TRP A 88 6.12 4.69 -10.08
N PRO A 89 5.30 5.08 -11.09
CA PRO A 89 5.48 4.60 -12.46
C PRO A 89 6.76 5.10 -13.16
N ILE A 90 7.34 6.21 -12.70
CA ILE A 90 8.53 6.83 -13.31
C ILE A 90 9.82 6.54 -12.52
N VAL A 91 9.71 5.99 -11.31
CA VAL A 91 10.86 5.57 -10.50
C VAL A 91 11.52 4.35 -11.14
N SER A 92 12.85 4.35 -11.23
CA SER A 92 13.61 3.20 -11.74
C SER A 92 13.48 2.02 -10.79
N LYS A 93 12.89 0.92 -11.27
CA LYS A 93 12.75 -0.35 -10.54
C LYS A 93 14.09 -1.06 -10.30
N GLU A 94 15.11 -0.74 -11.08
CA GLU A 94 16.46 -1.28 -10.90
C GLU A 94 17.20 -0.55 -9.77
N LYS A 95 17.02 0.78 -9.67
CA LYS A 95 17.68 1.61 -8.65
C LYS A 95 16.94 1.58 -7.30
N PHE A 96 15.62 1.49 -7.31
CA PHE A 96 14.76 1.59 -6.13
C PHE A 96 13.79 0.39 -6.06
N SER A 97 14.37 -0.81 -6.10
CA SER A 97 13.62 -2.05 -6.23
C SER A 97 12.72 -2.34 -5.03
N VAL A 98 13.21 -2.09 -3.81
CA VAL A 98 12.49 -2.29 -2.56
C VAL A 98 11.36 -1.27 -2.45
N LEU A 99 11.66 0.02 -2.64
CA LEU A 99 10.65 1.08 -2.54
C LEU A 99 9.55 0.93 -3.59
N CYS A 100 9.88 0.54 -4.82
CA CYS A 100 8.89 0.24 -5.85
C CYS A 100 8.00 -0.96 -5.48
N ARG A 101 8.56 -2.03 -4.88
CA ARG A 101 7.76 -3.17 -4.39
C ARG A 101 6.84 -2.76 -3.25
N VAL A 102 7.32 -1.98 -2.30
CA VAL A 102 6.52 -1.45 -1.18
C VAL A 102 5.34 -0.63 -1.71
N ALA A 103 5.59 0.31 -2.64
CA ALA A 103 4.52 1.09 -3.25
C ALA A 103 3.47 0.23 -3.98
N LEU A 104 3.91 -0.85 -4.64
CA LEU A 104 3.00 -1.80 -5.28
C LEU A 104 2.17 -2.60 -4.24
N LYS A 105 2.80 -3.08 -3.16
CA LYS A 105 2.12 -3.80 -2.08
C LYS A 105 1.07 -2.91 -1.41
N VAL A 106 1.43 -1.67 -1.06
CA VAL A 106 0.51 -0.67 -0.51
C VAL A 106 -0.66 -0.44 -1.49
N LYS A 107 -0.40 -0.25 -2.78
CA LYS A 107 -1.47 -0.09 -3.78
C LYS A 107 -2.38 -1.32 -3.88
N ALA A 108 -1.83 -2.52 -3.75
CA ALA A 108 -2.59 -3.77 -3.80
C ALA A 108 -3.56 -3.92 -2.62
N LEU A 109 -3.20 -3.43 -1.43
CA LEU A 109 -4.10 -3.42 -0.27
C LEU A 109 -5.40 -2.64 -0.52
N PHE A 110 -5.35 -1.59 -1.36
CA PHE A 110 -6.52 -0.78 -1.72
C PHE A 110 -7.17 -1.19 -3.05
N SER A 111 -6.59 -2.15 -3.76
CA SER A 111 -7.16 -2.67 -4.99
C SER A 111 -8.00 -3.89 -4.63
N SER A 112 -9.33 -3.72 -4.54
CA SER A 112 -10.24 -4.84 -4.28
C SER A 112 -9.98 -6.00 -5.25
N PRO A 113 -9.96 -7.27 -4.80
CA PRO A 113 -10.00 -8.41 -5.71
C PRO A 113 -11.38 -8.43 -6.37
N SER A 114 -11.53 -7.77 -7.50
CA SER A 114 -12.67 -7.97 -8.41
C SER A 114 -12.52 -9.31 -9.12
N SER A 115 -12.61 -10.40 -8.37
CA SER A 115 -12.73 -11.75 -8.93
C SER A 115 -13.57 -12.62 -8.01
N LEU A 116 -14.89 -12.40 -8.03
CA LEU A 116 -15.80 -13.52 -7.93
C LEU A 116 -15.55 -14.39 -9.17
N PRO A 117 -15.27 -15.71 -9.02
CA PRO A 117 -15.39 -16.60 -10.15
C PRO A 117 -16.86 -16.56 -10.58
N THR A 118 -17.12 -16.06 -11.79
CA THR A 118 -18.37 -16.36 -12.47
C THR A 118 -18.44 -17.88 -12.58
N THR A 119 -19.27 -18.49 -11.73
CA THR A 119 -19.64 -19.90 -11.81
C THR A 119 -20.27 -20.14 -13.16
N GLY A 120 -19.45 -20.60 -14.10
CA GLY A 120 -19.89 -21.30 -15.28
C GLY A 120 -20.16 -22.75 -14.91
N ARG A 121 -21.42 -23.06 -14.61
CA ARG A 121 -22.20 -24.20 -15.12
C ARG A 121 -23.54 -24.28 -14.44
#